data_AF-A0A6G0LLM4-F1
#
_entry.id   AF-A0A6G0LLM4-F1
#
_cell.length_a   1.000
_cell.length_b   1.000
_cell.length_c   1.000
_cell.angle_alpha   90.00
_cell.angle_beta   90.00
_cell.angle_gamma   90.00
#
_symmetry.space_group_name_H-M   'P 1'
#
loop_
_entity.id
_entity.type
_entity.pdbx_description
1 polymer ?
#
loop_
_entity_poly.entity_id
_entity_poly.type
_entity_poly.pdbx_seq_one_letter_code
_entity_poly.pdbx_strand_id
1 'polypeptide(L)'
;MDHEAGEVEDPWSSPQLTDEQRVLHPGRPMTPKTVAAVARAKALEAPLSRRDDPPPAAPEPQVITNAGVDEGAPPELLQPENQQHLTERSRQEAFQAAGTKRDRETHAPRTREQLLALR
;
A
#
# COMPACT_ATOMS: atom_id res chain seq x y z
N MET A 1 53.83 27.75 60.30
CA MET A 1 53.95 28.61 59.10
C MET A 1 54.02 27.69 57.87
N ASP A 2 53.10 26.75 57.69
CA ASP A 2 51.69 26.86 57.27
C ASP A 2 51.59 26.95 55.74
N HIS A 3 51.46 25.74 55.17
CA HIS A 3 51.09 25.29 53.83
C HIS A 3 50.63 26.34 52.79
N GLU A 4 51.37 26.39 51.67
CA GLU A 4 50.97 26.98 50.39
C GLU A 4 49.73 26.23 49.86
N ALA A 5 48.57 26.84 50.03
CA ALA A 5 47.28 26.30 49.62
C ALA A 5 47.18 26.36 48.09
N GLY A 6 47.13 25.18 47.47
CA GLY A 6 47.05 25.01 46.02
C GLY A 6 45.86 25.72 45.39
N GLU A 7 46.06 26.14 44.14
CA GLU A 7 44.99 26.57 43.25
C GLU A 7 43.88 25.53 43.26
N VAL A 8 42.71 25.94 43.73
CA VAL A 8 41.51 25.13 43.71
C VAL A 8 41.05 25.13 42.25
N GLU A 9 41.28 24.04 41.53
CA GLU A 9 40.63 23.87 40.23
C GLU A 9 39.12 24.01 40.42
N ASP A 10 38.53 24.96 39.71
CA ASP A 10 37.12 25.30 39.86
C ASP A 10 36.27 24.06 39.49
N PRO A 11 35.51 23.48 40.44
CA PRO A 11 34.79 22.22 40.22
C PRO A 11 33.70 22.31 39.14
N TRP A 12 33.42 23.51 38.65
CA TRP A 12 32.41 23.80 37.63
C TRP A 12 33.02 24.14 36.27
N SER A 13 34.35 24.00 36.12
CA SER A 13 35.00 24.12 34.82
C SER A 13 34.47 23.03 33.89
N SER A 14 33.67 23.46 32.91
CA SER A 14 33.16 22.56 31.88
C SER A 14 34.31 22.08 30.99
N PRO A 15 34.30 20.82 30.52
CA PRO A 15 35.34 20.31 29.63
C PRO A 15 35.51 21.22 28.41
N GLN A 16 36.73 21.70 28.17
CA GLN A 16 37.00 22.53 26.99
C GLN A 16 37.03 21.65 25.74
N LEU A 17 36.14 21.94 24.80
CA LEU A 17 36.10 21.26 23.51
C LEU A 17 37.30 21.67 22.65
N THR A 18 37.95 20.71 21.99
CA THR A 18 39.01 21.00 21.02
C THR A 18 38.45 21.71 19.79
N ASP A 19 39.28 22.44 19.04
CA ASP A 19 38.81 23.21 17.88
C ASP A 19 38.14 22.35 16.81
N GLU A 20 38.55 21.09 16.69
CA GLU A 20 37.90 20.09 15.84
C GLU A 20 36.49 19.71 16.33
N GLN A 21 36.29 19.62 17.65
CA GLN A 21 34.99 19.35 18.26
C GLN A 21 34.04 20.55 18.20
N ARG A 22 34.57 21.77 18.03
CA ARG A 22 33.80 23.00 17.86
C ARG A 22 33.29 23.20 16.43
N VAL A 23 33.70 22.36 15.47
CA VAL A 23 33.25 22.44 14.07
C VAL A 23 31.77 22.06 14.00
N LEU A 24 30.93 23.06 13.82
CA LEU A 24 29.51 22.88 13.55
C LEU A 24 29.29 22.71 12.04
N HIS A 25 28.90 21.52 11.60
CA HIS A 25 28.46 21.30 10.21
C HIS A 25 27.15 22.07 9.95
N PRO A 26 27.11 23.00 8.98
CA PRO A 26 25.89 23.72 8.65
C PRO A 26 24.87 22.75 8.04
N GLY A 27 23.82 22.44 8.81
CA GLY A 27 22.75 21.52 8.42
C GLY A 27 21.85 21.10 9.59
N ARG A 28 22.43 21.01 10.79
CA ARG A 28 21.81 21.01 12.13
C ARG A 28 22.81 20.34 13.09
N PRO A 29 23.25 20.98 14.19
CA PRO A 29 23.90 20.23 15.25
C PRO A 29 22.91 19.21 15.78
N MET A 30 23.31 17.94 15.82
CA MET A 30 22.57 16.98 16.63
C MET A 30 22.72 17.43 18.08
N THR A 31 21.64 17.89 18.70
CA THR A 31 21.65 18.26 20.11
C THR A 31 22.19 17.06 20.90
N PRO A 32 23.24 17.23 21.74
CA PRO A 32 23.72 16.12 22.55
C PRO A 32 22.56 15.62 23.40
N LYS A 33 22.20 14.35 23.25
CA LYS A 33 21.06 13.76 23.94
C LYS A 33 21.34 13.80 25.44
N THR A 34 20.63 14.65 26.16
CA THR A 34 20.71 14.67 27.63
C THR A 34 20.22 13.33 28.19
N VAL A 35 20.71 12.92 29.36
CA VAL A 35 20.24 11.70 30.03
C VAL A 35 18.71 11.74 30.21
N ALA A 36 18.14 12.91 30.46
CA ALA A 36 16.69 13.11 30.51
C ALA A 36 16.00 12.91 29.15
N ALA A 37 16.63 13.30 28.04
CA ALA A 37 16.11 13.02 26.70
C ALA A 37 16.19 11.52 26.34
N VAL A 38 17.28 10.84 26.72
CA VAL A 38 17.43 9.38 26.54
C VAL A 38 16.45 8.61 27.41
N ALA A 39 16.26 9.01 28.68
CA ALA A 39 15.31 8.40 29.59
C ALA A 39 13.86 8.61 29.11
N ARG A 40 13.52 9.81 28.62
CA ARG A 40 12.21 10.08 28.00
C ARG A 40 11.99 9.27 26.73
N ALA A 41 13.01 9.12 25.89
CA ALA A 41 12.92 8.26 24.70
C ALA A 41 12.71 6.79 25.08
N LYS A 42 13.50 6.24 26.02
CA LYS A 42 13.32 4.88 26.53
C LYS A 42 11.97 4.66 27.23
N ALA A 43 11.43 5.67 27.91
CA ALA A 43 10.10 5.59 28.52
C ALA A 43 8.97 5.64 27.47
N LEU A 44 9.22 6.30 26.32
CA LEU A 44 8.32 6.30 25.17
C LEU A 44 8.43 5.01 24.33
N GLU A 45 9.51 4.25 24.48
CA GLU A 45 9.67 2.87 23.96
C GLU A 45 8.91 1.83 24.80
N ALA A 46 7.70 2.16 25.27
CA ALA A 46 6.74 1.15 25.67
C ALA A 46 6.54 0.16 24.50
N PRO A 47 6.29 -1.14 24.75
CA PRO A 47 6.31 -2.14 23.70
C PRO A 47 5.07 -1.95 22.83
N LEU A 48 5.17 -1.10 21.81
CA LEU A 48 4.33 -1.13 20.63
C LEU A 48 4.75 -2.30 19.73
N SER A 49 5.23 -3.41 20.32
CA SER A 49 5.54 -4.64 19.60
C SER A 49 4.24 -5.36 19.28
N ARG A 50 3.44 -4.74 18.42
CA ARG A 50 2.37 -5.38 17.65
C ARG A 50 2.92 -6.50 16.73
N ARG A 51 4.23 -6.71 16.73
CA ARG A 51 4.93 -7.78 16.01
C ARG A 51 4.88 -9.12 16.73
N ASP A 52 4.72 -9.12 18.05
CA ASP A 52 4.61 -10.36 18.84
C ASP A 52 3.16 -10.87 18.92
N ASP A 53 2.19 -10.03 18.57
CA ASP A 53 0.80 -10.46 18.43
C ASP A 53 0.66 -11.33 17.17
N PRO A 54 -0.02 -12.49 17.27
CA PRO A 54 -0.33 -13.28 16.09
C PRO A 54 -1.13 -12.42 15.10
N PRO A 55 -0.87 -12.58 13.78
CA PRO A 55 -1.58 -11.80 12.78
C PRO A 55 -3.09 -12.03 12.94
N PRO A 56 -3.91 -10.97 12.82
CA PRO A 56 -5.35 -11.12 12.92
C PRO A 56 -5.83 -12.13 11.87
N ALA A 57 -6.83 -12.92 12.23
CA ALA A 57 -7.43 -13.88 11.31
C ALA A 57 -7.83 -13.17 10.01
N ALA A 58 -7.49 -13.78 8.87
CA ALA A 58 -7.89 -13.26 7.58
C ALA A 58 -9.42 -13.25 7.50
N PRO A 59 -10.05 -12.14 7.05
CA PRO A 59 -11.49 -12.13 6.84
C PRO A 59 -11.86 -13.14 5.75
N GLU A 60 -13.03 -13.77 5.88
CA GLU A 60 -13.54 -14.64 4.84
C GLU A 60 -13.68 -13.89 3.51
N PRO A 61 -13.41 -14.55 2.37
CA PRO A 61 -13.63 -13.95 1.07
C PRO A 61 -15.09 -13.53 0.92
N GLN A 62 -15.33 -12.23 0.76
CA GLN A 62 -16.66 -11.71 0.50
C GLN A 62 -17.11 -12.15 -0.90
N VAL A 63 -18.15 -13.00 -0.97
CA VAL A 63 -18.77 -13.38 -2.24
C VAL A 63 -19.79 -12.30 -2.62
N ILE A 64 -19.45 -11.45 -3.58
CA ILE A 64 -20.38 -10.47 -4.16
C ILE A 64 -21.12 -11.18 -5.31
N THR A 65 -22.42 -11.41 -5.14
CA THR A 65 -23.27 -11.99 -6.20
C THR A 65 -24.11 -10.89 -6.83
N ASN A 66 -24.40 -10.98 -8.13
CA ASN A 66 -25.32 -10.08 -8.83
C ASN A 66 -26.79 -10.39 -8.51
N ALA A 67 -27.09 -10.84 -7.29
CA ALA A 67 -28.45 -11.11 -6.86
C ALA A 67 -29.22 -9.78 -6.83
N GLY A 68 -30.24 -9.65 -7.68
CA GLY A 68 -31.02 -8.42 -7.84
C GLY A 68 -30.66 -7.56 -9.04
N VAL A 69 -30.06 -8.14 -10.10
CA VAL A 69 -30.14 -7.50 -11.43
C VAL A 69 -31.62 -7.28 -11.76
N ASP A 70 -31.98 -6.02 -11.98
CA ASP A 70 -33.29 -5.67 -12.54
C ASP A 70 -33.36 -6.27 -13.94
N GLU A 71 -34.34 -7.15 -14.17
CA GLU A 71 -34.64 -7.74 -15.49
C GLU A 71 -35.02 -6.64 -16.52
N GLY A 72 -35.14 -5.40 -16.07
CA GLY A 72 -35.44 -4.23 -16.86
C GLY A 72 -36.94 -4.05 -17.06
N ALA A 73 -37.31 -2.94 -17.70
CA ALA A 73 -38.72 -2.70 -18.02
C ALA A 73 -39.23 -3.75 -19.03
N PRO A 74 -40.44 -4.31 -18.82
CA PRO A 74 -41.08 -5.18 -19.79
C PRO A 74 -41.10 -4.53 -21.18
N PRO A 75 -40.78 -5.28 -22.26
CA PRO A 75 -40.66 -4.72 -23.60
C PRO A 75 -41.96 -4.09 -24.10
N GLU A 76 -43.11 -4.56 -23.61
CA GLU A 76 -44.44 -4.02 -23.95
C GLU A 76 -44.65 -2.59 -23.47
N LEU A 77 -43.87 -2.15 -22.46
CA LEU A 77 -43.92 -0.79 -21.92
C LEU A 77 -43.00 0.18 -22.65
N LEU A 78 -42.14 -0.30 -23.54
CA LEU A 78 -41.22 0.53 -24.31
C LEU A 78 -41.97 1.28 -25.42
N GLN A 79 -41.41 2.41 -25.84
CA GLN A 79 -41.88 3.09 -27.04
C GLN A 79 -41.79 2.16 -28.28
N PRO A 80 -42.71 2.26 -29.24
CA PRO A 80 -42.75 1.38 -30.42
C PRO A 80 -41.42 1.30 -31.17
N GLU A 81 -40.72 2.42 -31.31
CA GLU A 81 -39.43 2.51 -32.00
C GLU A 81 -38.35 1.70 -31.26
N ASN A 82 -38.36 1.71 -29.93
CA ASN A 82 -37.44 0.94 -29.11
C ASN A 82 -37.74 -0.57 -29.19
N GLN A 83 -39.02 -0.95 -29.26
CA GLN A 83 -39.42 -2.35 -29.48
C GLN A 83 -38.94 -2.86 -30.85
N GLN A 84 -39.10 -2.05 -31.90
CA GLN A 84 -38.60 -2.37 -33.24
C GLN A 84 -37.09 -2.53 -33.26
N HIS A 85 -36.36 -1.62 -32.60
CA HIS A 85 -34.91 -1.70 -32.49
C HIS A 85 -34.44 -2.98 -31.76
N LEU A 86 -35.10 -3.36 -30.67
CA LEU A 86 -34.79 -4.62 -29.96
C LEU A 86 -35.03 -5.85 -30.86
N THR A 87 -36.11 -5.84 -31.63
CA THR A 87 -36.44 -6.93 -32.56
C THR A 87 -35.39 -7.06 -33.66
N GLU A 88 -34.99 -5.94 -34.27
CA GLU A 88 -33.97 -5.93 -35.31
C GLU A 88 -32.59 -6.36 -34.77
N ARG A 89 -32.23 -5.89 -33.58
CA ARG A 89 -30.99 -6.31 -32.89
C ARG A 89 -30.99 -7.81 -32.60
N SER A 90 -32.08 -8.35 -32.07
CA SER A 90 -32.20 -9.79 -31.78
C SER A 90 -32.05 -10.64 -33.05
N ARG A 91 -32.64 -10.17 -34.16
CA ARG A 91 -32.47 -10.81 -35.48
C ARG A 91 -31.02 -10.77 -35.93
N GLN A 92 -30.34 -9.63 -35.81
CA GLN A 92 -28.93 -9.50 -36.14
C GLN A 92 -28.06 -10.43 -35.28
N GLU A 93 -28.29 -10.49 -33.97
CA GLU A 93 -27.59 -11.39 -33.05
C GLU A 93 -27.78 -12.87 -33.43
N ALA A 94 -28.99 -13.27 -33.82
CA ALA A 94 -29.26 -14.63 -34.30
C ALA A 94 -28.46 -14.96 -35.57
N PHE A 95 -28.33 -14.01 -36.49
CA PHE A 95 -27.47 -14.18 -37.68
C PHE A 95 -25.99 -14.23 -37.33
N GLN A 96 -25.51 -13.42 -36.38
CA GLN A 96 -24.13 -13.45 -35.90
C GLN A 96 -23.80 -14.78 -35.18
N ALA A 97 -24.72 -15.27 -34.34
CA ALA A 97 -24.59 -16.55 -33.67
C ALA A 97 -24.54 -17.72 -34.66
N ALA A 98 -25.35 -17.66 -35.74
CA ALA A 98 -25.31 -18.65 -36.81
C ALA A 98 -24.07 -18.53 -37.73
N GLY A 99 -23.49 -17.32 -37.83
CA GLY A 99 -22.47 -16.97 -38.82
C GLY A 99 -20.99 -17.15 -38.42
N THR A 100 -20.67 -17.47 -37.16
CA THR A 100 -19.28 -17.43 -36.66
C THR A 100 -18.56 -18.78 -36.57
N LYS A 101 -18.95 -19.78 -37.37
CA LYS A 101 -18.20 -21.06 -37.42
C LYS A 101 -16.73 -20.89 -37.81
N ARG A 102 -16.36 -19.78 -38.48
CA ARG A 102 -14.98 -19.50 -38.92
C ARG A 102 -14.14 -18.65 -37.95
N ASP A 103 -14.73 -18.02 -36.94
CA ASP A 103 -13.99 -17.10 -36.05
C ASP A 103 -13.59 -17.74 -34.71
N ARG A 104 -14.11 -18.94 -34.42
CA ARG A 104 -13.82 -19.67 -33.19
C ARG A 104 -12.44 -20.34 -33.19
N GLU A 105 -11.85 -20.61 -34.36
CA GLU A 105 -10.49 -21.16 -34.47
C GLU A 105 -9.42 -20.10 -34.17
N THR A 106 -9.68 -18.82 -34.45
CA THR A 106 -8.75 -17.70 -34.21
C THR A 106 -8.57 -17.38 -32.71
N HIS A 107 -9.53 -17.77 -31.87
CA HIS A 107 -9.55 -17.50 -30.43
C HIS A 107 -9.38 -18.75 -29.56
N ALA A 108 -9.02 -19.90 -30.15
CA ALA A 108 -8.67 -21.07 -29.36
C ALA A 108 -7.41 -20.76 -28.51
N PRO A 109 -7.44 -21.00 -27.18
CA PRO A 109 -6.26 -20.81 -26.35
C PRO A 109 -5.13 -21.69 -26.90
N ARG A 110 -3.94 -21.09 -27.07
CA ARG A 110 -2.76 -21.81 -27.55
C ARG A 110 -2.50 -23.03 -26.67
N THR A 111 -2.16 -24.15 -27.30
CA THR A 111 -1.83 -25.37 -26.56
C THR A 111 -0.51 -25.18 -25.80
N ARG A 112 -0.32 -25.97 -24.74
CA ARG A 112 0.92 -25.94 -23.94
C ARG A 112 2.17 -26.17 -24.79
N GLU A 113 2.08 -27.05 -25.78
CA GLU A 113 3.17 -27.35 -26.72
C GLU A 113 3.52 -26.14 -27.58
N GLN A 114 2.51 -25.43 -28.10
CA GLN A 114 2.72 -24.19 -28.84
C GLN A 114 3.39 -23.13 -27.98
N LEU A 115 3.02 -22.99 -26.71
CA LEU A 115 3.65 -22.03 -25.79
C LEU A 115 5.11 -22.39 -25.47
N LEU A 116 5.44 -23.67 -25.40
CA LEU A 116 6.82 -24.13 -25.17
C LEU A 116 7.72 -23.90 -26.38
N ALA A 117 7.16 -23.93 -27.60
CA ALA A 117 7.90 -23.70 -28.84
C ALA A 117 8.32 -22.23 -29.07
N LEU A 118 7.83 -21.29 -28.26
CA LEU A 118 8.21 -19.87 -28.32
C LEU A 118 9.40 -19.51 -27.40
N ARG A 119 9.93 -20.46 -26.61
CA ARG A 119 11.06 -20.24 -25.70
C ARG A 119 12.37 -20.66 -26.34
#